data_AF-A0A5C6M4Y3-F1
#
_entry.id   AF-A0A5C6M4Y3-F1
#
_cell.length_a   1.000
_cell.length_b   1.000
_cell.length_c   1.000
_cell.angle_alpha   90.00
_cell.angle_beta   90.00
_cell.angle_gamma   90.00
#
_symmetry.space_group_name_H-M   'P 1'
#
loop_
_entity.id
_entity.type
_entity.pdbx_description
1 polymer ?
#
loop_
_entity_poly.entity_id
_entity_poly.type
_entity_poly.pdbx_seq_one_letter_code
_entity_poly.pdbx_strand_id
1 'polypeptide(L)'
;MIILQTAGSGNASGMGVGRGLLADLGGQVTTFEENDYIHKLNRTLQAEMHAVAAYRSLSSRPDTDSLSAQESHQRAGRELVRLIIENRGIPEDRAALSFGLAPRLIRLVVKVPSRFTDRMTLGTLSRVELQLIASYRKLMELAPSRDMQVLQELLACSESHLSALSELL
;
A
#
# COMPACT_ATOMS: atom_id res chain seq x y z
N MET A 1 -24.32 -23.14 -45.21
CA MET A 1 -25.21 -22.12 -45.81
C MET A 1 -26.30 -21.80 -44.78
N ILE A 2 -26.34 -20.54 -44.33
CA ILE A 2 -27.50 -19.67 -43.98
C ILE A 2 -28.73 -20.31 -43.30
N ILE A 3 -29.43 -19.78 -42.29
CA ILE A 3 -29.39 -18.62 -41.37
C ILE A 3 -30.47 -18.94 -40.29
N LEU A 4 -30.28 -18.35 -39.09
CA LEU A 4 -31.23 -18.12 -37.98
C LEU A 4 -32.70 -17.81 -38.35
N GLN A 5 -33.65 -18.22 -37.49
CA GLN A 5 -34.61 -17.37 -36.74
C GLN A 5 -35.76 -18.21 -36.14
N THR A 6 -35.76 -18.44 -34.82
CA THR A 6 -36.66 -17.83 -33.82
C THR A 6 -38.16 -17.89 -34.12
N ALA A 7 -38.85 -18.84 -33.49
CA ALA A 7 -40.27 -18.77 -33.19
C ALA A 7 -40.44 -18.86 -31.66
N GLY A 8 -41.21 -17.93 -31.11
CA GLY A 8 -41.38 -17.77 -29.68
C GLY A 8 -42.33 -18.78 -29.03
N SER A 9 -42.19 -18.84 -27.70
CA SER A 9 -43.25 -18.90 -26.70
C SER A 9 -44.36 -19.98 -26.85
N GLY A 10 -44.26 -21.02 -26.02
CA GLY A 10 -45.41 -21.89 -25.70
C GLY A 10 -45.05 -22.97 -24.68
N ASN A 11 -45.50 -22.79 -23.44
CA ASN A 11 -45.34 -23.68 -22.30
C ASN A 11 -45.79 -25.14 -22.57
N ALA A 12 -44.94 -26.12 -22.22
CA ALA A 12 -45.36 -27.40 -21.64
C ALA A 12 -44.15 -28.17 -21.05
N SER A 13 -44.19 -28.38 -19.73
CA SER A 13 -43.69 -29.51 -18.93
C SER A 13 -42.60 -30.45 -19.47
N GLY A 14 -41.49 -30.62 -18.71
CA GLY A 14 -40.67 -31.83 -18.76
C GLY A 14 -39.17 -31.64 -18.48
N MET A 15 -38.69 -32.31 -17.44
CA MET A 15 -37.30 -32.50 -17.00
C MET A 15 -36.22 -32.57 -18.10
N GLY A 16 -35.06 -31.95 -17.84
CA GLY A 16 -33.78 -32.53 -18.23
C GLY A 16 -32.74 -31.59 -18.87
N VAL A 17 -31.66 -31.36 -18.10
CA VAL A 17 -30.27 -31.19 -18.57
C VAL A 17 -29.88 -29.83 -19.19
N GLY A 18 -29.38 -28.96 -18.32
CA GLY A 18 -28.56 -27.79 -18.65
C GLY A 18 -27.63 -27.39 -17.50
N ARG A 19 -27.15 -28.39 -16.73
CA ARG A 19 -26.03 -28.26 -15.80
C ARG A 19 -24.75 -28.33 -16.65
N GLY A 20 -24.17 -27.19 -16.98
CA GLY A 20 -22.87 -27.13 -17.66
C GLY A 20 -22.57 -25.75 -18.21
N LEU A 21 -21.42 -25.20 -17.80
CA LEU A 21 -20.80 -23.92 -18.23
C LEU A 21 -21.30 -22.65 -17.54
N LEU A 22 -21.02 -22.54 -16.24
CA LEU A 22 -20.29 -21.38 -15.67
C LEU A 22 -19.71 -21.76 -14.29
N ALA A 23 -19.12 -22.95 -14.23
CA ALA A 23 -18.22 -23.37 -13.18
C ALA A 23 -16.88 -23.68 -13.85
N ASP A 24 -16.16 -22.65 -14.30
CA ASP A 24 -14.69 -22.73 -14.46
C ASP A 24 -14.00 -21.37 -14.65
N LEU A 25 -14.17 -20.45 -13.70
CA LEU A 25 -13.15 -19.44 -13.41
C LEU A 25 -13.06 -19.35 -11.89
N GLY A 26 -12.27 -20.25 -11.31
CA GLY A 26 -11.89 -20.30 -9.90
C GLY A 26 -11.07 -19.08 -9.47
N GLY A 27 -11.66 -17.88 -9.52
CA GLY A 27 -11.28 -16.78 -8.67
C GLY A 27 -12.12 -16.88 -7.41
N GLN A 28 -11.56 -17.48 -6.34
CA GLN A 28 -12.14 -17.37 -5.00
C GLN A 28 -12.41 -15.88 -4.72
N VAL A 29 -13.68 -15.49 -4.77
CA VAL A 29 -14.12 -14.18 -4.29
C VAL A 29 -14.06 -14.29 -2.78
N THR A 30 -12.92 -13.89 -2.20
CA THR A 30 -12.77 -13.75 -0.76
C THR A 30 -13.82 -12.74 -0.28
N THR A 31 -14.70 -13.22 0.59
CA THR A 31 -15.73 -12.40 1.24
C THR A 31 -15.06 -11.27 2.04
N PHE A 32 -15.62 -10.07 1.89
CA PHE A 32 -15.08 -8.78 2.33
C PHE A 32 -14.63 -8.66 3.80
N GLU A 33 -15.11 -9.53 4.69
CA GLU A 33 -14.86 -9.43 6.15
C GLU A 33 -13.59 -10.14 6.63
N GLU A 34 -12.92 -10.92 5.78
CA GLU A 34 -11.70 -11.69 6.14
C GLU A 34 -10.53 -11.45 5.18
N ASN A 35 -10.50 -10.30 4.49
CA ASN A 35 -9.37 -10.01 3.60
C ASN A 35 -8.25 -9.32 4.39
N ASP A 36 -7.52 -10.12 5.17
CA ASP A 36 -6.31 -9.72 5.91
C ASP A 36 -5.33 -8.92 5.04
N TYR A 37 -5.28 -9.21 3.74
CA TYR A 37 -4.48 -8.48 2.78
C TYR A 37 -4.96 -7.04 2.57
N ILE A 38 -6.27 -6.79 2.43
CA ILE A 38 -6.82 -5.43 2.33
C ILE A 38 -6.57 -4.64 3.62
N HIS A 39 -6.74 -5.25 4.79
CA HIS A 39 -6.44 -4.58 6.06
C HIS A 39 -4.96 -4.22 6.17
N LYS A 40 -4.07 -5.09 5.72
CA LYS A 40 -2.64 -4.78 5.68
C LYS A 40 -2.30 -3.73 4.64
N LEU A 41 -2.94 -3.73 3.47
CA LEU A 41 -2.74 -2.68 2.46
C LEU A 41 -3.11 -1.30 3.03
N ASN A 42 -4.24 -1.21 3.73
CA ASN A 42 -4.65 0.01 4.41
C ASN A 42 -3.67 0.45 5.52
N ARG A 43 -3.14 -0.49 6.30
CA ARG A 43 -2.10 -0.17 7.31
C ARG A 43 -0.81 0.31 6.67
N THR A 44 -0.38 -0.30 5.58
CA THR A 44 0.82 0.13 4.84
C THR A 44 0.61 1.48 4.17
N LEU A 45 -0.58 1.74 3.63
CA LEU A 45 -0.95 3.05 3.09
C LEU A 45 -0.83 4.15 4.16
N GLN A 46 -1.30 3.89 5.38
CA GLN A 46 -1.13 4.83 6.50
C GLN A 46 0.36 5.04 6.84
N ALA A 47 1.17 3.97 6.85
CA ALA A 47 2.61 4.07 7.07
C ALA A 47 3.30 4.92 5.98
N GLU A 48 2.91 4.77 4.72
CA GLU A 48 3.39 5.60 3.60
C GLU A 48 3.03 7.08 3.78
N MET A 49 1.79 7.38 4.17
CA MET A 49 1.39 8.77 4.47
C MET A 49 2.20 9.37 5.62
N HIS A 50 2.53 8.56 6.63
CA HIS A 50 3.42 8.99 7.72
C HIS A 50 4.85 9.24 7.23
N ALA A 51 5.36 8.42 6.31
CA ALA A 51 6.66 8.64 5.68
C ALA A 51 6.67 9.96 4.90
N VAL A 52 5.66 10.22 4.06
CA VAL A 52 5.50 11.51 3.37
C VAL A 52 5.55 12.68 4.35
N ALA A 53 4.84 12.59 5.47
CA ALA A 53 4.84 13.64 6.50
C ALA A 53 6.21 13.80 7.18
N ALA A 54 6.89 12.69 7.48
CA ALA A 54 8.22 12.69 8.08
C ALA A 54 9.25 13.35 7.16
N TYR A 55 9.34 12.90 5.90
CA TYR A 55 10.25 13.50 4.91
C TYR A 55 9.93 14.97 4.62
N ARG A 56 8.65 15.33 4.53
CA ARG A 56 8.23 16.73 4.35
C ARG A 56 8.64 17.63 5.51
N SER A 57 8.58 17.13 6.74
CA SER A 57 8.99 17.92 7.91
C SER A 57 10.49 18.21 7.95
N LEU A 58 11.27 17.55 7.10
CA LEU A 58 12.73 17.55 7.09
C LEU A 58 13.32 18.14 5.79
N SER A 59 12.48 18.41 4.78
CA SER A 59 12.86 18.99 3.48
C SER A 59 13.34 20.44 3.56
N SER A 60 13.35 21.06 4.74
CA SER A 60 13.98 22.36 4.96
C SER A 60 15.52 22.29 4.94
N ARG A 61 16.11 21.13 4.62
CA ARG A 61 17.55 20.90 4.54
C ARG A 61 17.98 20.58 3.12
N PRO A 62 18.91 21.36 2.53
CA PRO A 62 19.28 21.25 1.12
C PRO A 62 20.11 20.00 0.77
N ASP A 63 20.67 19.30 1.76
CA ASP A 63 21.66 18.22 1.53
C ASP A 63 21.07 16.80 1.54
N THR A 64 19.75 16.66 1.61
CA THR A 64 19.09 15.35 1.56
C THR A 64 18.18 15.30 0.34
N ASP A 65 18.23 14.21 -0.42
CA ASP A 65 17.25 13.83 -1.46
C ASP A 65 15.84 13.57 -0.88
N SER A 66 15.50 14.22 0.23
CA SER A 66 14.26 14.07 0.97
C SER A 66 13.03 14.53 0.18
N LEU A 67 13.19 15.42 -0.81
CA LEU A 67 12.14 15.73 -1.78
C LEU A 67 11.85 14.55 -2.72
N SER A 68 12.87 13.89 -3.25
CA SER A 68 12.68 12.74 -4.16
C SER A 68 12.09 11.55 -3.40
N ALA A 69 12.56 11.30 -2.17
CA ALA A 69 12.00 10.28 -1.29
C ALA A 69 10.53 10.59 -0.95
N GLN A 70 10.20 11.85 -0.64
CA GLN A 70 8.82 12.28 -0.40
C GLN A 70 7.91 12.01 -1.62
N GLU A 71 8.35 12.39 -2.82
CA GLU A 71 7.59 12.15 -4.06
C GLU A 71 7.41 10.65 -4.33
N SER A 72 8.44 9.86 -4.04
CA SER A 72 8.40 8.40 -4.16
C SER A 72 7.37 7.80 -3.20
N HIS A 73 7.35 8.18 -1.93
CA HIS A 73 6.33 7.73 -0.96
C HIS A 73 4.92 8.19 -1.35
N GLN A 74 4.76 9.38 -1.92
CA GLN A 74 3.47 9.81 -2.46
C GLN A 74 3.01 8.94 -3.64
N ARG A 75 3.94 8.53 -4.51
CA ARG A 75 3.65 7.58 -5.59
C ARG A 75 3.30 6.20 -5.03
N ALA A 76 4.04 5.70 -4.05
CA ALA A 76 3.76 4.44 -3.37
C ALA A 76 2.35 4.43 -2.76
N GLY A 77 1.97 5.51 -2.07
CA GLY A 77 0.61 5.68 -1.55
C GLY A 77 -0.47 5.59 -2.63
N ARG A 78 -0.26 6.23 -3.80
CA ARG A 78 -1.19 6.11 -4.94
C ARG A 78 -1.30 4.69 -5.48
N GLU A 79 -0.19 3.97 -5.59
CA GLU A 79 -0.21 2.56 -6.01
C GLU A 79 -0.91 1.67 -4.98
N LEU A 80 -0.72 1.90 -3.69
CA LEU A 80 -1.43 1.16 -2.64
C LEU A 80 -2.94 1.43 -2.68
N VAL A 81 -3.37 2.68 -2.90
CA VAL A 81 -4.80 3.01 -3.11
C VAL A 81 -5.35 2.23 -4.31
N ARG A 82 -4.61 2.20 -5.42
CA ARG A 82 -4.99 1.44 -6.61
C ARG A 82 -5.14 -0.05 -6.31
N LEU A 83 -4.18 -0.66 -5.62
CA LEU A 83 -4.23 -2.08 -5.22
C LEU A 83 -5.43 -2.35 -4.30
N ILE A 84 -5.74 -1.47 -3.35
CA ILE A 84 -6.92 -1.61 -2.49
C ILE A 84 -8.19 -1.65 -3.34
N ILE A 85 -8.36 -0.72 -4.28
CA ILE A 85 -9.54 -0.64 -5.16
C ILE A 85 -9.63 -1.87 -6.07
N GLU A 86 -8.52 -2.32 -6.67
CA GLU A 86 -8.48 -3.50 -7.55
C GLU A 86 -8.80 -4.81 -6.80
N ASN A 87 -8.50 -4.85 -5.50
CA ASN A 87 -8.90 -5.94 -4.59
C ASN A 87 -10.29 -5.73 -3.98
N ARG A 88 -11.08 -4.77 -4.50
CA ARG A 88 -12.43 -4.39 -4.04
C ARG A 88 -12.47 -3.82 -2.62
N GLY A 89 -11.34 -3.46 -2.01
CA GLY A 89 -11.31 -2.81 -0.71
C GLY A 89 -11.69 -1.32 -0.77
N ILE A 90 -11.94 -0.74 0.40
CA ILE A 90 -12.14 0.70 0.57
C ILE A 90 -10.86 1.28 1.18
N PRO A 91 -10.21 2.26 0.53
CA PRO A 91 -9.07 2.96 1.10
C PRO A 91 -9.48 3.69 2.38
N GLU A 92 -8.90 3.28 3.51
CA GLU A 92 -9.10 3.92 4.80
C GLU A 92 -8.14 5.10 4.95
N ASP A 93 -8.51 6.20 4.30
CA ASP A 93 -7.77 7.47 4.31
C ASP A 93 -7.90 8.22 5.66
N ARG A 94 -8.27 7.50 6.73
CA ARG A 94 -8.47 8.10 8.06
C ARG A 94 -7.12 8.56 8.60
N ALA A 95 -6.82 9.82 8.32
CA ALA A 95 -5.89 10.72 9.01
C ALA A 95 -6.17 10.88 10.53
N ALA A 96 -6.96 9.98 11.13
CA ALA A 96 -7.43 9.98 12.50
C ALA A 96 -7.01 8.69 13.21
N LEU A 97 -5.72 8.37 13.18
CA LEU A 97 -5.13 7.53 14.22
C LEU A 97 -3.96 8.28 14.86
N SER A 98 -4.35 8.92 15.96
CA SER A 98 -3.52 9.36 17.05
C SER A 98 -2.51 8.28 17.48
N PHE A 99 -1.36 8.18 16.82
CA PHE A 99 -0.13 7.82 17.53
C PHE A 99 0.35 9.08 18.25
N GLY A 100 -0.19 9.27 19.46
CA GLY A 100 0.02 10.41 20.35
C GLY A 100 1.44 10.60 20.87
N LEU A 101 2.46 10.28 20.09
CA LEU A 101 3.87 10.44 20.45
C LEU A 101 4.67 11.27 19.44
N ALA A 102 4.28 11.32 18.16
CA ALA A 102 5.09 12.02 17.14
C ALA A 102 5.11 13.56 17.28
N PRO A 103 3.98 14.29 17.47
CA PRO A 103 4.01 15.75 17.44
C PRO A 103 4.74 16.38 18.63
N ARG A 104 4.71 15.72 19.79
CA ARG A 104 5.39 16.20 21.01
C ARG A 104 6.88 15.90 21.00
N LEU A 105 7.30 14.74 20.48
CA LEU A 105 8.72 14.42 20.29
C LEU A 105 9.36 15.36 19.27
N ILE A 106 8.69 15.66 18.16
CA ILE A 106 9.18 16.57 17.11
C ILE A 106 9.38 18.00 17.66
N ARG A 107 8.49 18.49 18.54
CA ARG A 107 8.66 19.82 19.18
C ARG A 107 9.79 19.87 20.22
N LEU A 108 10.16 18.73 20.82
CA LEU A 108 11.24 18.70 21.83
C LEU A 108 12.63 18.85 21.19
N VAL A 109 12.78 18.45 19.92
CA VAL A 109 14.05 18.46 19.18
C VAL A 109 14.52 19.88 18.84
N VAL A 110 13.64 20.88 18.86
CA VAL A 110 13.95 22.29 18.51
C VAL A 110 14.93 22.97 19.48
N LYS A 111 15.16 22.42 20.69
CA LYS A 111 16.11 22.97 21.68
C LYS A 111 17.44 22.23 21.78
N VAL A 112 17.67 21.21 20.97
CA VAL A 112 18.87 20.37 21.03
C VAL A 112 19.89 20.87 19.99
N PRO A 113 21.20 20.90 20.28
CA PRO A 113 22.23 21.30 19.32
C PRO A 113 22.08 20.56 17.98
N SER A 114 22.16 21.30 16.87
CA SER A 114 21.82 20.86 15.51
C SER A 114 22.38 19.48 15.16
N ARG A 115 23.66 19.20 15.43
CA ARG A 115 24.28 17.89 15.11
C ARG A 115 23.62 16.67 15.77
N PHE A 116 23.06 16.83 16.98
CA PHE A 116 22.31 15.77 17.65
C PHE A 116 20.91 15.61 17.07
N THR A 117 20.30 16.71 16.62
CA THR A 117 19.03 16.66 15.88
C THR A 117 19.19 15.94 14.56
N ASP A 118 20.33 16.08 13.88
CA ASP A 118 20.59 15.48 12.55
C ASP A 118 20.63 13.96 12.63
N ARG A 119 21.45 13.43 13.54
CA ARG A 119 21.55 11.98 13.76
C ARG A 119 20.24 11.36 14.27
N MET A 120 19.54 12.05 15.16
CA MET A 120 18.22 11.58 15.61
C MET A 120 17.19 11.60 14.49
N THR A 121 17.26 12.60 13.61
CA THR A 121 16.37 12.75 12.45
C THR A 121 16.61 11.65 11.43
N LEU A 122 17.86 11.46 10.99
CA LEU A 122 18.25 10.38 10.09
C LEU A 122 17.90 9.02 10.70
N GLY A 123 18.19 8.80 11.97
CA GLY A 123 17.81 7.58 12.68
C GLY A 123 16.29 7.37 12.77
N THR A 124 15.49 8.44 12.80
CA THR A 124 14.02 8.34 12.75
C THR A 124 13.56 7.95 11.35
N LEU A 125 14.10 8.57 10.30
CA LEU A 125 13.79 8.20 8.92
C LEU A 125 14.19 6.75 8.61
N SER A 126 15.38 6.31 9.03
CA SER A 126 15.80 4.92 8.85
C SER A 126 14.87 3.93 9.55
N ARG A 127 14.31 4.29 10.72
CA ARG A 127 13.30 3.46 11.40
C ARG A 127 11.98 3.41 10.64
N VAL A 128 11.56 4.51 10.04
CA VAL A 128 10.38 4.55 9.17
C VAL A 128 10.58 3.62 7.97
N GLU A 129 11.72 3.70 7.29
CA GLU A 129 12.03 2.81 6.15
C GLU A 129 12.07 1.33 6.55
N LEU A 130 12.74 1.01 7.66
CA LEU A 130 12.77 -0.37 8.18
C LEU A 130 11.36 -0.91 8.48
N GLN A 131 10.46 -0.06 9.00
CA GLN A 131 9.08 -0.42 9.25
C GLN A 131 8.29 -0.62 7.94
N LEU A 132 8.51 0.22 6.93
CA LEU A 132 7.89 0.08 5.61
C LEU A 132 8.35 -1.21 4.92
N ILE A 133 9.65 -1.49 4.90
CA ILE A 133 10.25 -2.72 4.37
C ILE A 133 9.60 -3.95 5.01
N ALA A 134 9.49 -3.97 6.34
CA ALA A 134 8.85 -5.07 7.06
C ALA A 134 7.35 -5.20 6.71
N SER A 135 6.68 -4.09 6.44
CA SER A 135 5.26 -4.06 6.06
C SER A 135 5.06 -4.59 4.63
N TYR A 136 5.91 -4.19 3.68
CA TYR A 136 5.88 -4.70 2.31
C TYR A 136 6.16 -6.19 2.23
N ARG A 137 7.16 -6.70 2.96
CA ARG A 137 7.44 -8.14 3.01
C ARG A 137 6.23 -8.94 3.52
N LYS A 138 5.56 -8.45 4.56
CA LYS A 138 4.32 -9.05 5.08
C LYS A 138 3.13 -8.94 4.13
N LEU A 139 3.08 -7.91 3.28
CA LEU A 139 2.07 -7.80 2.23
C LEU A 139 2.30 -8.85 1.15
N MET A 140 3.55 -9.03 0.72
CA MET A 140 3.92 -10.01 -0.30
C MET A 140 3.60 -11.46 0.09
N GLU A 141 3.66 -11.78 1.39
CA GLU A 141 3.25 -13.11 1.91
C GLU A 141 1.76 -13.43 1.66
N LEU A 142 0.92 -12.41 1.53
CA LEU A 142 -0.54 -12.54 1.43
C LEU A 142 -1.10 -12.07 0.09
N ALA A 143 -0.28 -11.39 -0.70
CA ALA A 143 -0.72 -10.74 -1.92
C ALA A 143 -1.01 -11.76 -3.03
N PRO A 144 -2.03 -11.51 -3.87
CA PRO A 144 -2.25 -12.29 -5.07
C PRO A 144 -1.09 -12.07 -6.07
N SER A 145 -0.79 -13.08 -6.90
CA SER A 145 0.37 -13.04 -7.82
C SER A 145 0.41 -11.81 -8.74
N ARG A 146 -0.76 -11.27 -9.10
CA ARG A 146 -0.88 -10.06 -9.94
C ARG A 146 -0.35 -8.78 -9.28
N ASP A 147 -0.39 -8.70 -7.95
CA ASP A 147 0.03 -7.49 -7.21
C ASP A 147 1.52 -7.55 -6.84
N MET A 148 2.15 -8.72 -7.03
CA MET A 148 3.48 -9.02 -6.49
C MET A 148 4.58 -8.16 -7.09
N GLN A 149 4.51 -7.89 -8.39
CA GLN A 149 5.48 -7.04 -9.06
C GLN A 149 5.46 -5.62 -8.50
N VAL A 150 4.27 -5.03 -8.34
CA VAL A 150 4.12 -3.67 -7.79
C VAL A 150 4.68 -3.62 -6.37
N LEU A 151 4.34 -4.59 -5.52
CA LEU A 151 4.85 -4.63 -4.14
C LEU A 151 6.38 -4.82 -4.07
N GLN A 152 6.98 -5.57 -5.00
CA GLN A 152 8.44 -5.69 -5.11
C GLN A 152 9.11 -4.37 -5.50
N GLU A 153 8.53 -3.63 -6.44
CA GLU A 153 9.04 -2.32 -6.85
C GLU A 153 8.98 -1.31 -5.69
N LEU A 154 7.88 -1.28 -4.94
CA LEU A 154 7.73 -0.42 -3.75
C LEU A 154 8.70 -0.79 -2.62
N LEU A 155 8.90 -2.09 -2.39
CA LEU A 155 9.88 -2.59 -1.44
C LEU A 155 11.30 -2.16 -1.82
N ALA A 156 11.70 -2.38 -3.07
CA ALA A 156 13.03 -2.03 -3.57
C ALA A 156 13.30 -0.52 -3.44
N CYS A 157 12.27 0.31 -3.65
CA CYS A 157 12.40 1.74 -3.45
C CYS A 157 12.68 2.11 -1.98
N SER A 158 11.96 1.49 -1.04
CA SER A 158 12.17 1.71 0.40
C SER A 158 13.56 1.23 0.85
N GLU A 159 14.04 0.11 0.31
CA GLU A 159 15.41 -0.40 0.55
C GLU A 159 16.48 0.56 0.00
N SER A 160 16.24 1.16 -1.16
CA SER A 160 17.13 2.18 -1.72
C SER A 160 17.18 3.44 -0.85
N HIS A 161 16.04 3.92 -0.35
CA HIS A 161 16.01 5.06 0.58
C HIS A 161 16.78 4.75 1.87
N LEU A 162 16.60 3.56 2.44
CA LEU A 162 17.32 3.14 3.63
C LEU A 162 18.84 3.11 3.39
N SER A 163 19.28 2.61 2.24
CA SER A 163 20.71 2.62 1.85
C SER A 163 21.25 4.05 1.81
N ALA A 164 20.54 4.96 1.12
CA ALA A 164 20.93 6.37 1.04
C ALA A 164 21.01 7.04 2.43
N LEU A 165 20.05 6.75 3.32
CA LEU A 165 20.10 7.26 4.69
C LEU A 165 21.26 6.69 5.50
N SER A 166 21.62 5.42 5.27
CA SER A 166 22.72 4.76 5.98
C SER A 166 24.10 5.30 5.60
N GLU A 167 24.26 5.77 4.35
CA GLU A 167 25.48 6.43 3.88
C GLU A 167 25.68 7.82 4.51
N LEU A 168 24.60 8.43 5.02
CA LEU A 168 24.61 9.75 5.64
C LEU A 168 24.79 9.73 7.18
N LEU A 169 24.74 8.56 7.82
CA LEU A 169 24.81 8.37 9.29
C LEU A 169 26.24 8.15 9.79
#